data_AF-A0A1Y5HQW2-F1
#
_entry.id   AF-A0A1Y5HQW2-F1
#
_cell.length_a   1.000
_cell.length_b   1.000
_cell.length_c   1.000
_cell.angle_alpha   90.00
_cell.angle_beta   90.00
_cell.angle_gamma   90.00
#
_symmetry.space_group_name_H-M   'P 1'
#
loop_
_entity.id
_entity.type
_entity.pdbx_description
1 polymer ?
#
loop_
_entity_poly.entity_id
_entity_poly.type
_entity_poly.pdbx_seq_one_letter_code
_entity_poly.pdbx_strand_id
1 'polypeptide(L)'
;GYRLVSTCHARKSPSPVAGVTQVNIHFDPIRWKQGPHFRGTEATLGGVVEHLVQRRQGQVDRDEPTGLSTHHLQTDDIVWDFLEHLMDRLTHNGATEWIRLSSYL
;
A
#
# COMPACT_ATOMS: atom_id res chain seq x y z
N GLY A 1 20.20 14.43 6.58
CA GLY A 1 18.76 14.73 6.71
C GLY A 1 17.94 13.56 6.19
N TYR A 2 16.62 13.66 6.20
CA TYR A 2 15.73 12.65 5.60
C TYR A 2 15.89 12.62 4.08
N ARG A 3 15.86 11.42 3.48
CA ARG A 3 15.98 11.19 2.03
C ARG A 3 14.75 10.52 1.41
N LEU A 4 13.88 9.97 2.25
CA LEU A 4 12.63 9.30 1.89
C LEU A 4 11.50 9.80 2.77
N VAL A 5 10.30 9.87 2.20
CA VAL A 5 9.05 10.14 2.92
C VAL A 5 7.96 9.20 2.41
N SER A 6 7.09 8.75 3.30
CA SER A 6 5.88 8.00 2.96
C SER A 6 4.68 8.73 3.54
N THR A 7 3.64 8.89 2.74
CA THR A 7 2.31 9.32 3.16
C THR A 7 1.27 8.28 2.74
N CYS A 8 -0.02 8.63 2.79
CA CYS A 8 -1.11 7.78 2.31
C CYS A 8 -1.59 8.23 0.93
N HIS A 9 -2.11 7.27 0.15
CA HIS A 9 -2.62 7.44 -1.22
C HIS A 9 -1.53 7.71 -2.26
N ALA A 10 -1.91 7.70 -3.54
CA ALA A 10 -0.97 7.93 -4.63
C ALA A 10 -0.29 9.30 -4.52
N ARG A 11 1.02 9.34 -4.79
CA ARG A 11 1.80 10.57 -4.78
C ARG A 11 1.45 11.48 -5.97
N LYS A 12 1.57 12.78 -5.76
CA LYS A 12 1.47 13.78 -6.85
C LYS A 12 2.80 13.98 -7.61
N SER A 13 3.92 13.71 -6.93
CA SER A 13 5.27 13.82 -7.47
C SER A 13 6.17 12.77 -6.83
N PRO A 14 7.11 12.15 -7.56
CA PRO A 14 8.12 11.26 -7.00
C PRO A 14 9.07 11.98 -6.03
N SER A 15 9.22 13.30 -6.15
CA SER A 15 10.04 14.11 -5.26
C SER A 15 9.27 15.39 -4.89
N PRO A 16 8.60 15.43 -3.71
CA PRO A 16 7.82 16.59 -3.29
C PRO A 16 8.70 17.79 -2.92
N VAL A 17 9.95 17.54 -2.54
CA VAL A 17 10.99 18.55 -2.31
C VAL A 17 12.34 17.99 -2.78
N ALA A 18 13.23 18.86 -3.25
CA ALA A 18 14.53 18.46 -3.79
C ALA A 18 15.32 17.59 -2.79
N GLY A 19 15.82 16.44 -3.26
CA GLY A 19 16.62 15.51 -2.47
C GLY A 19 15.82 14.55 -1.57
N VAL A 20 14.48 14.59 -1.61
CA VAL A 20 13.60 13.65 -0.91
C VAL A 20 12.74 12.90 -1.91
N THR A 21 12.80 11.57 -1.88
CA THR A 21 11.94 10.69 -2.68
C THR A 21 10.68 10.32 -1.89
N GLN A 22 9.53 10.32 -2.53
CA GLN A 22 8.26 9.92 -1.93
C GLN A 22 7.81 8.54 -2.40
N VAL A 23 7.51 7.65 -1.47
CA VAL A 23 6.99 6.30 -1.74
C VAL A 23 5.89 6.01 -0.72
N ASN A 24 4.63 6.00 -1.15
CA ASN A 24 3.48 5.97 -0.25
C ASN A 24 2.91 4.57 0.00
N ILE A 25 2.15 4.47 1.10
CA ILE A 25 1.18 3.39 1.28
C ILE A 25 -0.15 3.76 0.62
N HIS A 26 -0.89 2.77 0.15
CA HIS A 26 -2.10 2.95 -0.64
C HIS A 26 -3.31 2.31 0.04
N PHE A 27 -3.10 1.23 0.78
CA PHE A 27 -4.16 0.57 1.53
C PHE A 27 -3.71 0.14 2.91
N ASP A 28 -4.66 0.24 3.83
CA ASP A 28 -4.57 -0.15 5.23
C ASP A 28 -5.87 -0.95 5.53
N PRO A 29 -5.77 -2.24 5.90
CA PRO A 29 -6.94 -3.06 6.22
C PRO A 29 -7.63 -2.60 7.49
N ILE A 30 -7.02 -1.72 8.30
CA ILE A 30 -7.61 -1.20 9.52
C ILE A 30 -8.48 0.02 9.21
N ARG A 31 -9.70 -0.01 9.76
CA ARG A 31 -10.56 1.15 9.88
C ARG A 31 -10.30 1.78 11.25
N TRP A 32 -9.75 2.98 11.24
CA TRP A 32 -9.40 3.72 12.45
C TRP A 32 -10.57 4.51 13.05
N LYS A 33 -11.50 4.96 12.20
CA LYS A 33 -12.67 5.74 12.64
C LYS A 33 -13.58 4.85 13.47
N GLN A 34 -13.94 5.32 14.67
CA GLN A 34 -14.75 4.58 15.67
C GLN A 34 -14.00 3.41 16.34
N GLY A 35 -12.67 3.50 16.44
CA GLY A 35 -11.82 2.49 17.05
C GLY A 35 -11.20 1.56 16.00
N PRO A 36 -9.99 1.02 16.23
CA PRO A 36 -9.33 0.17 15.26
C PRO A 36 -10.03 -1.19 15.13
N HIS A 37 -10.44 -1.53 13.93
CA HIS A 37 -10.99 -2.84 13.58
C HIS A 37 -10.71 -3.14 12.11
N PHE A 38 -10.81 -4.41 11.74
CA PHE A 38 -10.74 -4.80 10.33
C PHE A 38 -11.84 -4.07 9.53
N ARG A 39 -11.44 -3.45 8.41
CA ARG A 39 -12.34 -2.76 7.47
C ARG A 39 -13.30 -3.73 6.77
N GLY A 40 -13.01 -5.03 6.81
CA GLY A 40 -13.76 -6.08 6.13
C GLY A 40 -13.19 -6.37 4.74
N THR A 41 -13.39 -7.60 4.29
CA THR A 41 -12.81 -8.13 3.05
C THR A 41 -13.21 -7.34 1.81
N GLU A 42 -14.51 -7.12 1.59
CA GLU A 42 -14.99 -6.42 0.38
C GLU A 42 -14.47 -4.99 0.30
N ALA A 43 -14.58 -4.23 1.39
CA ALA A 43 -14.13 -2.84 1.43
C ALA A 43 -12.61 -2.73 1.28
N THR A 44 -11.85 -3.67 1.83
CA THR A 44 -10.38 -3.69 1.68
C THR A 44 -9.98 -4.06 0.25
N LEU A 45 -10.54 -5.13 -0.31
CA LEU A 45 -10.27 -5.53 -1.70
C LEU A 45 -10.73 -4.48 -2.71
N GLY A 46 -11.88 -3.83 -2.47
CA GLY A 46 -12.37 -2.75 -3.32
C GLY A 46 -11.34 -1.64 -3.47
N GLY A 47 -10.74 -1.18 -2.37
CA GLY A 47 -9.68 -0.17 -2.40
C GLY A 47 -8.39 -0.65 -3.09
N VAL A 48 -7.99 -1.91 -2.88
CA VAL A 48 -6.83 -2.50 -3.57
C VAL A 48 -7.06 -2.52 -5.08
N VAL A 49 -8.22 -3.03 -5.52
CA VAL A 49 -8.58 -3.12 -6.95
C VAL A 49 -8.68 -1.73 -7.57
N GLU A 50 -9.34 -0.79 -6.90
CA GLU A 50 -9.47 0.59 -7.37
C GLU A 50 -8.09 1.22 -7.62
N HIS A 51 -7.18 1.15 -6.64
CA HIS A 51 -5.82 1.67 -6.79
C HIS A 51 -5.07 1.01 -7.94
N LEU A 52 -5.10 -0.33 -8.03
CA LEU A 52 -4.42 -1.07 -9.10
C LEU A 52 -4.99 -0.74 -10.50
N VAL A 53 -6.30 -0.50 -10.61
CA VAL A 53 -6.95 -0.06 -11.85
C VAL A 53 -6.51 1.36 -12.21
N GLN A 54 -6.56 2.29 -11.27
CA GLN A 54 -6.11 3.68 -11.48
C GLN A 54 -4.64 3.72 -11.93
N ARG A 55 -3.77 2.94 -11.27
CA ARG A 55 -2.35 2.81 -11.65
C ARG A 55 -2.20 2.20 -13.04
N ARG A 56 -2.90 1.11 -13.35
CA ARG A 56 -2.84 0.47 -14.68
C ARG A 56 -3.30 1.39 -15.81
N GLN A 57 -4.28 2.25 -15.55
CA GLN A 57 -4.82 3.21 -16.50
C GLN A 57 -4.06 4.54 -16.55
N GLY A 58 -3.06 4.74 -15.68
CA GLY A 58 -2.29 5.98 -15.62
C GLY A 58 -3.05 7.18 -15.03
N GLN A 59 -4.10 6.93 -14.25
CA GLN A 59 -4.82 7.98 -13.49
C GLN A 59 -4.02 8.45 -12.28
N VAL A 60 -3.14 7.59 -11.77
CA VAL A 60 -2.14 7.87 -10.75
C VAL A 60 -0.75 7.47 -11.29
N ASP A 61 0.30 7.86 -10.57
CA ASP A 61 1.68 7.55 -10.95
C ASP A 61 1.88 6.04 -11.17
N ARG A 62 2.22 5.67 -12.42
CA ARG A 62 2.41 4.27 -12.84
C ARG A 62 3.69 3.67 -12.25
N ASP A 63 4.68 4.52 -11.96
CA ASP A 63 6.01 4.13 -11.53
C ASP A 63 6.14 4.13 -10.01
N GLU A 64 5.11 4.59 -9.29
CA GLU A 64 5.03 4.41 -7.83
C GLU A 64 4.72 2.94 -7.50
N PRO A 65 5.51 2.31 -6.61
CA PRO A 65 5.17 0.98 -6.11
C PRO A 65 3.94 1.05 -5.22
N THR A 66 3.17 -0.03 -5.22
CA THR A 66 1.94 -0.11 -4.43
C THR A 66 2.25 -0.58 -3.01
N GLY A 67 1.95 0.27 -2.02
CA GLY A 67 2.23 0.00 -0.61
C GLY A 67 1.02 -0.48 0.19
N LEU A 68 1.25 -1.52 1.01
CA LEU A 68 0.33 -2.04 2.02
C LEU A 68 0.86 -1.67 3.42
N SER A 69 -0.01 -1.15 4.29
CA SER A 69 0.33 -0.95 5.70
C SER A 69 -0.29 -2.05 6.57
N THR A 70 0.48 -2.51 7.55
CA THR A 70 0.02 -3.41 8.62
C THR A 70 0.37 -2.80 9.97
N HIS A 71 -0.35 -3.19 11.02
CA HIS A 71 -0.20 -2.60 12.36
C HIS A 71 -0.16 -3.71 13.40
N HIS A 72 1.02 -4.05 13.92
CA HIS A 72 1.21 -5.22 14.80
C HIS A 72 0.17 -5.34 15.93
N LEU A 73 -0.24 -4.22 16.55
CA LEU A 73 -1.21 -4.23 17.65
C LEU A 73 -2.67 -4.33 17.20
N GLN A 74 -2.99 -3.91 15.97
CA GLN A 74 -4.35 -3.88 15.42
C GLN A 74 -4.60 -4.95 14.36
N THR A 75 -3.58 -5.69 13.98
CA THR A 75 -3.65 -6.82 13.05
C THR A 75 -3.89 -8.06 13.88
N ASP A 76 -5.16 -8.37 14.12
CA ASP A 76 -5.59 -9.61 14.77
C ASP A 76 -5.58 -10.78 13.76
N ASP A 77 -5.95 -11.97 14.24
CA ASP A 77 -5.94 -13.20 13.43
C ASP A 77 -6.80 -13.06 12.15
N ILE A 78 -7.93 -12.36 12.21
CA ILE A 78 -8.81 -12.15 11.05
C ILE A 78 -8.10 -11.29 9.99
N VAL A 79 -7.38 -10.24 10.43
CA VAL A 79 -6.61 -9.41 9.51
C VAL A 79 -5.41 -10.18 8.95
N TRP A 80 -4.72 -10.98 9.76
CA TRP A 80 -3.61 -11.82 9.29
C TRP A 80 -4.06 -12.85 8.24
N ASP A 81 -5.16 -13.55 8.48
CA ASP A 81 -5.75 -14.49 7.51
C ASP A 81 -6.11 -13.79 6.20
N PHE A 82 -6.67 -12.58 6.27
CA PHE A 82 -6.95 -11.78 5.07
C PHE A 82 -5.66 -11.42 4.31
N LEU A 83 -4.63 -10.99 5.04
CA LEU A 83 -3.35 -10.59 4.46
C LEU A 83 -2.64 -11.77 3.80
N GLU A 84 -2.69 -12.95 4.38
CA GLU A 84 -2.13 -14.18 3.79
C GLU A 84 -2.78 -14.47 2.44
N HIS A 85 -4.11 -14.54 2.37
CA HIS A 85 -4.83 -14.74 1.11
C HIS A 85 -4.57 -13.64 0.08
N LEU A 86 -4.48 -12.38 0.53
CA LEU A 86 -4.16 -11.26 -0.35
C LEU A 86 -2.76 -11.41 -0.92
N MET A 87 -1.77 -11.74 -0.09
CA MET A 87 -0.38 -11.88 -0.53
C MET A 87 -0.18 -13.08 -1.45
N ASP A 88 -0.82 -14.21 -1.18
CA ASP A 88 -0.85 -15.37 -2.07
C ASP A 88 -1.37 -14.98 -3.46
N ARG A 89 -2.45 -14.19 -3.49
CA ARG A 89 -3.03 -13.72 -4.75
C ARG A 89 -2.12 -12.75 -5.49
N LEU A 90 -1.56 -11.75 -4.79
CA LEU A 90 -0.72 -10.71 -5.41
C LEU A 90 0.59 -11.30 -5.93
N THR A 91 1.18 -12.25 -5.22
CA THR A 91 2.49 -12.85 -5.57
C THR A 91 2.38 -14.06 -6.48
N HIS A 92 1.16 -14.57 -6.72
CA HIS A 92 0.91 -15.76 -7.54
C HIS A 92 1.66 -15.70 -8.89
N ASN A 93 2.40 -16.76 -9.20
CA ASN A 93 3.22 -16.90 -10.42
C ASN A 93 4.20 -15.73 -10.66
N GLY A 94 4.69 -15.07 -9.61
CA GLY A 94 5.61 -13.95 -9.73
C GLY A 94 4.96 -12.68 -10.31
N ALA A 95 3.64 -12.52 -10.14
CA ALA A 95 2.91 -11.36 -10.66
C ALA A 95 3.34 -10.01 -10.03
N THR A 96 4.01 -10.04 -8.89
CA THR A 96 4.56 -8.86 -8.21
C THR A 96 5.99 -9.10 -7.73
N GLU A 97 6.78 -8.03 -7.67
CA GLU A 97 8.08 -8.00 -7.02
C GLU A 97 8.05 -7.17 -5.74
N TRP A 98 8.87 -7.56 -4.76
CA TRP A 98 9.06 -6.80 -3.54
C TRP A 98 10.25 -5.85 -3.69
N ILE A 99 10.03 -4.58 -3.41
CA ILE A 99 11.05 -3.54 -3.52
C ILE A 99 11.51 -3.15 -2.12
N ARG A 100 12.83 -3.12 -1.91
CA ARG A 100 13.41 -2.55 -0.70
C ARG A 100 13.44 -1.04 -0.84
N LEU A 101 12.94 -0.29 0.15
CA LEU A 101 12.99 1.18 0.10
C LEU A 101 14.41 1.74 -0.08
N SER A 102 15.43 1.00 0.37
CA SER A 102 16.84 1.37 0.16
C SER A 102 17.26 1.41 -1.31
N SER A 103 16.50 0.81 -2.26
CA SER A 103 16.79 0.92 -3.69
C SER A 103 16.42 2.30 -4.27
N TYR A 104 15.73 3.14 -3.50
CA TYR A 104 15.41 4.53 -3.85
C TYR A 104 16.39 5.55 -3.22
N LEU A 105 17.41 5.07 -2.51
CA LEU A 105 18.49 5.86 -1.89
C LEU A 105 19.77 5.77 -2.71
#